data_AF-A0A933BPX5-F1
#
_entry.id   AF-A0A933BPX5-F1
#
_cell.length_a   1.000
_cell.length_b   1.000
_cell.length_c   1.000
_cell.angle_alpha   90.00
_cell.angle_beta   90.00
_cell.angle_gamma   90.00
#
_symmetry.space_group_name_H-M   'P 1'
#
loop_
_entity.id
_entity.type
_entity.pdbx_description
1 polymer ?
#
loop_
_entity_poly.entity_id
_entity_poly.type
_entity_poly.pdbx_seq_one_letter_code
_entity_poly.pdbx_strand_id
1 'polypeptide(L)'
;METRKFARDLLLNPSEAVARIARSPEALRASAILYIAFLCASAIFYALKPENFPPPQGDIELIRGPEESRGLWFWIKVQSWNPFLSLVWTVLLGWFSSFLKFSPLGKPLSLLTAGVMGMLPLIPILLYVNHLIPRSIFLAVWLVFLGAMIPALRKRGASSWRPLLCLVLSVNVVNLALLAPFVLSVALRTAWMYHGLEFVLLFWTLGLGTYALSRLEELSTPRAFCAIFLSMLCQFWLVFSLYFLGLVPKDILKAMMSV
;
A
#
# COMPACT_ATOMS: atom_id res chain seq x y z
N MET A 1 -0.39 26.29 -0.19
CA MET A 1 -1.21 25.54 0.77
C MET A 1 -0.34 25.10 1.95
N GLU A 2 -0.78 25.33 3.19
CA GLU A 2 -0.05 24.84 4.37
C GLU A 2 -0.23 23.33 4.55
N THR A 3 0.89 22.58 4.43
CA THR A 3 0.91 21.10 4.56
C THR A 3 0.28 20.60 5.87
N ARG A 4 0.49 21.33 6.97
CA ARG A 4 -0.09 21.00 8.29
C ARG A 4 -1.62 21.07 8.29
N LYS A 5 -2.19 22.12 7.70
CA LYS A 5 -3.64 22.26 7.57
C LYS A 5 -4.21 21.14 6.70
N PHE A 6 -3.56 20.83 5.58
CA PHE A 6 -3.95 19.72 4.71
C PHE A 6 -3.93 18.36 5.41
N ALA A 7 -2.89 18.08 6.20
CA ALA A 7 -2.80 16.87 7.01
C ALA A 7 -3.93 16.76 8.05
N ARG A 8 -4.21 17.85 8.76
CA ARG A 8 -5.32 17.92 9.72
C ARG A 8 -6.66 17.68 9.03
N ASP A 9 -6.88 18.32 7.89
CA ASP A 9 -8.12 18.19 7.13
C ASP A 9 -8.30 16.76 6.60
N LEU A 10 -7.24 16.06 6.16
CA LEU A 10 -7.35 14.65 5.76
C LEU A 10 -7.84 13.73 6.89
N LEU A 11 -7.42 14.00 8.13
CA LEU A 11 -7.75 13.17 9.29
C LEU A 11 -9.11 13.52 9.88
N LEU A 12 -9.46 14.81 9.92
CA LEU A 12 -10.63 15.31 10.66
C LEU A 12 -11.77 15.79 9.75
N ASN A 13 -11.45 16.28 8.55
CA ASN A 13 -12.39 16.85 7.58
C ASN A 13 -12.13 16.30 6.15
N PRO A 14 -12.21 14.98 5.95
CA PRO A 14 -11.74 14.34 4.72
C PRO A 14 -12.47 14.84 3.46
N SER A 15 -13.71 15.32 3.59
CA SER A 15 -14.47 15.95 2.50
C SER A 15 -13.73 17.15 1.89
N GLU A 16 -13.25 18.06 2.74
CA GLU A 16 -12.53 19.26 2.30
C GLU A 16 -11.18 18.92 1.68
N ALA A 17 -10.45 17.99 2.30
CA ALA A 17 -9.15 17.56 1.81
C ALA A 17 -9.27 16.91 0.42
N VAL A 18 -10.28 16.06 0.21
CA VAL A 18 -10.53 15.41 -1.08
C VAL A 18 -10.94 16.42 -2.15
N ALA A 19 -11.79 17.40 -1.81
CA ALA A 19 -12.13 18.48 -2.73
C ALA A 19 -10.88 19.27 -3.16
N ARG A 20 -9.93 19.49 -2.25
CA ARG A 20 -8.64 20.12 -2.56
C ARG A 20 -7.74 19.24 -3.42
N ILE A 21 -7.68 17.93 -3.18
CA ILE A 21 -6.94 16.98 -4.04
C ILE A 21 -7.45 17.04 -5.49
N ALA A 22 -8.76 17.11 -5.69
CA ALA A 22 -9.35 17.20 -7.02
C ALA A 22 -8.99 18.51 -7.73
N ARG A 23 -9.03 19.64 -7.01
CA ARG A 23 -9.01 20.99 -7.63
C ARG A 23 -7.64 21.67 -7.63
N SER A 24 -6.79 21.44 -6.63
CA SER A 24 -5.57 22.21 -6.42
C SER A 24 -4.29 21.50 -6.90
N PRO A 25 -3.45 22.14 -7.73
CA PRO A 25 -2.13 21.61 -8.06
C PRO A 25 -1.18 21.56 -6.86
N GLU A 26 -1.38 22.42 -5.85
CA GLU A 26 -0.56 22.45 -4.64
C GLU A 26 -0.77 21.23 -3.75
N ALA A 27 -1.87 20.49 -3.94
CA ALA A 27 -2.16 19.26 -3.21
C ALA A 27 -1.07 18.21 -3.41
N LEU A 28 -0.54 18.08 -4.62
CA LEU A 28 0.53 17.11 -4.90
C LEU A 28 1.79 17.41 -4.09
N ARG A 29 2.18 18.69 -4.00
CA ARG A 29 3.33 19.11 -3.21
C ARG A 29 3.14 18.79 -1.73
N ALA A 30 1.96 19.11 -1.18
CA ALA A 30 1.66 18.80 0.22
C ALA A 30 1.64 17.29 0.49
N SER A 31 1.01 16.50 -0.38
CA SER A 31 1.01 15.03 -0.30
C SER A 31 2.42 14.46 -0.36
N ALA A 32 3.27 14.96 -1.26
CA ALA A 32 4.66 14.53 -1.37
C ALA A 32 5.48 14.86 -0.12
N ILE A 33 5.30 16.05 0.47
CA ILE A 33 5.96 16.42 1.74
C ILE A 33 5.53 15.47 2.87
N LEU A 34 4.23 15.19 3.00
CA LEU A 34 3.72 14.24 4.00
C LEU A 34 4.28 12.84 3.79
N TYR A 35 4.36 12.41 2.54
CA TYR A 35 4.91 11.12 2.19
C TYR A 35 6.40 11.01 2.53
N ILE A 36 7.22 12.02 2.20
CA ILE A 36 8.64 12.05 2.57
C ILE A 36 8.80 12.05 4.10
N ALA A 37 7.99 12.85 4.81
CA ALA A 37 8.00 12.86 6.27
C ALA A 37 7.65 11.48 6.85
N PHE A 38 6.68 10.78 6.26
CA PHE A 38 6.35 9.40 6.59
C PHE A 38 7.55 8.46 6.39
N LEU A 39 8.21 8.50 5.23
CA LEU A 39 9.36 7.63 4.96
C LEU A 39 10.49 7.84 5.98
N CYS A 40 10.82 9.10 6.28
CA CYS A 40 11.84 9.45 7.25
C CYS A 40 11.45 8.99 8.67
N ALA A 41 10.23 9.31 9.10
CA ALA A 41 9.75 8.93 10.42
C ALA A 41 9.66 7.41 10.59
N SER A 42 9.21 6.70 9.56
CA SER A 42 9.15 5.24 9.53
C SER A 42 10.56 4.63 9.62
N ALA A 43 11.53 5.11 8.83
CA ALA A 43 12.92 4.64 8.92
C ALA A 43 13.50 4.80 10.33
N ILE A 44 13.31 5.97 10.94
CA ILE A 44 13.80 6.27 12.29
C ILE A 44 13.08 5.38 13.31
N PHE A 45 11.75 5.27 13.22
CA PHE A 45 10.97 4.46 14.14
C PHE A 45 11.41 3.01 14.14
N TYR A 46 11.51 2.38 12.97
CA TYR A 46 11.90 0.97 12.88
C TYR A 46 13.38 0.73 13.22
N ALA A 47 14.26 1.73 13.02
CA ALA A 47 15.65 1.65 13.47
C ALA A 47 15.79 1.72 15.00
N LEU A 48 14.88 2.41 15.68
CA LEU A 48 14.86 2.54 17.15
C LEU A 48 13.99 1.48 17.84
N LYS A 49 13.06 0.87 17.09
CA LYS A 49 12.17 -0.18 17.59
C LYS A 49 13.00 -1.42 17.96
N PRO A 50 12.85 -1.97 19.18
CA PRO A 50 13.53 -3.19 19.58
C PRO A 50 13.17 -4.35 18.62
N GLU A 51 14.18 -5.11 18.18
CA GLU A 51 14.00 -6.17 17.17
C GLU A 51 13.02 -7.27 17.61
N ASN A 52 12.91 -7.51 18.92
CA ASN A 52 12.05 -8.54 19.51
C ASN A 52 10.65 -8.03 19.90
N PHE A 53 10.23 -6.86 19.41
CA PHE A 53 8.94 -6.26 19.74
C PHE A 53 8.09 -6.01 18.49
N PRO A 54 6.77 -6.30 18.47
CA PRO A 54 6.06 -7.09 19.48
C PRO A 54 6.63 -8.52 19.57
N PRO A 55 6.54 -9.20 20.72
CA PRO A 55 7.04 -10.55 20.89
C PRO A 55 6.38 -11.48 19.85
N PRO A 56 7.15 -12.35 19.19
CA PRO A 56 6.59 -13.31 18.24
C PRO A 56 5.53 -14.18 18.90
N GLN A 57 4.44 -14.47 18.17
CA GLN A 57 3.39 -15.36 18.65
C GLN A 57 3.84 -16.82 18.50
N GLY A 58 4.12 -17.50 19.62
CA GLY A 58 4.48 -18.92 19.70
C GLY A 58 5.99 -19.22 19.65
N ASP A 59 6.34 -20.51 19.79
CA ASP A 59 7.71 -21.07 19.68
C ASP A 59 8.23 -21.08 18.23
N ILE A 60 7.83 -20.09 17.44
CA ILE A 60 8.47 -19.84 16.16
C ILE A 60 9.78 -19.15 16.52
N GLU A 61 10.84 -19.94 16.71
CA GLU A 61 12.21 -19.46 16.57
C GLU A 61 12.29 -18.79 15.20
N LEU A 62 12.04 -17.49 15.17
CA LEU A 62 12.33 -16.63 14.05
C LEU A 62 13.80 -16.88 13.77
N ILE A 63 14.07 -17.65 12.71
CA ILE A 63 15.40 -17.92 12.17
C ILE A 63 16.09 -16.56 12.13
N ARG A 64 16.90 -16.31 13.16
CA ARG A 64 17.69 -15.10 13.33
C ARG A 64 18.66 -15.18 12.16
N GLY A 65 18.33 -14.44 11.10
CA GLY A 65 19.34 -14.09 10.11
C GLY A 65 20.49 -13.41 10.85
N PRO A 66 21.72 -13.45 10.30
CA PRO A 66 22.88 -12.91 10.99
C PRO A 66 22.55 -11.54 11.56
N GLU A 67 22.93 -11.33 12.82
CA GLU A 67 22.76 -10.14 13.65
C GLU A 67 23.50 -8.92 13.05
N GLU A 68 23.38 -8.67 11.75
CA GLU A 68 23.65 -7.37 11.20
C GLU A 68 22.56 -6.46 11.74
N SER A 69 22.89 -5.77 12.83
CA SER A 69 22.12 -4.70 13.44
C SER A 69 21.35 -3.98 12.34
N ARG A 70 20.02 -4.07 12.36
CA ARG A 70 19.15 -3.41 11.38
C ARG A 70 19.13 -1.91 11.67
N GLY A 71 20.30 -1.29 11.53
CA GLY A 71 20.53 0.12 11.80
C GLY A 71 19.78 0.99 10.79
N LEU A 72 19.88 2.31 10.97
CA LEU A 72 19.15 3.28 10.17
C LEU A 72 19.33 3.08 8.66
N TRP A 73 20.53 2.72 8.19
CA TRP A 73 20.79 2.49 6.77
C TRP A 73 20.02 1.31 6.17
N PHE A 74 19.85 0.23 6.93
CA PHE A 74 19.03 -0.88 6.51
C PHE A 74 17.58 -0.41 6.29
N TRP A 75 17.02 0.33 7.25
CA TRP A 75 15.66 0.83 7.13
C TRP A 75 15.49 1.89 6.04
N ILE A 76 16.49 2.75 5.81
CA ILE A 76 16.49 3.65 4.65
C ILE A 76 16.43 2.86 3.34
N LYS A 77 17.20 1.76 3.23
CA LYS A 77 17.15 0.86 2.06
C LYS A 77 15.77 0.21 1.91
N VAL A 78 15.14 -0.23 3.00
CA VAL A 78 13.76 -0.74 2.99
C VAL A 78 12.78 0.35 2.52
N GLN A 79 12.85 1.55 3.10
CA GLN A 79 11.98 2.69 2.74
C GLN A 79 12.21 3.20 1.31
N SER A 80 13.39 3.00 0.72
CA SER A 80 13.66 3.38 -0.67
C SER A 80 12.83 2.61 -1.71
N TRP A 81 12.26 1.46 -1.33
CA TRP A 81 11.32 0.73 -2.18
C TRP A 81 9.90 1.33 -2.14
N ASN A 82 9.53 2.06 -1.08
CA ASN A 82 8.19 2.59 -0.92
C ASN A 82 7.75 3.52 -2.06
N PRO A 83 8.59 4.43 -2.60
CA PRO A 83 8.24 5.24 -3.76
C PRO A 83 7.80 4.39 -4.97
N PHE A 84 8.56 3.33 -5.28
CA PHE A 84 8.20 2.40 -6.34
C PHE A 84 6.88 1.68 -6.03
N LEU A 85 6.73 1.18 -4.80
CA LEU A 85 5.51 0.51 -4.36
C LEU A 85 4.28 1.43 -4.40
N SER A 86 4.44 2.72 -4.07
CA SER A 86 3.36 3.71 -4.13
C SER A 86 2.98 4.06 -5.57
N LEU A 87 3.94 4.08 -6.51
CA LEU A 87 3.65 4.20 -7.93
C LEU A 87 2.88 2.98 -8.45
N VAL A 88 3.33 1.76 -8.10
CA VAL A 88 2.61 0.53 -8.41
C VAL A 88 1.20 0.57 -7.85
N TRP A 89 1.03 0.96 -6.58
CA TRP A 89 -0.28 1.05 -5.96
C TRP A 89 -1.18 2.05 -6.69
N THR A 90 -0.64 3.22 -7.08
CA THR A 90 -1.37 4.21 -7.89
C THR A 90 -1.84 3.62 -9.22
N VAL A 91 -1.00 2.85 -9.90
CA VAL A 91 -1.35 2.18 -11.17
C VAL A 91 -2.43 1.12 -10.96
N LEU A 92 -2.28 0.24 -9.96
CA LEU A 92 -3.25 -0.79 -9.61
C LEU A 92 -4.60 -0.19 -9.21
N LEU A 93 -4.57 0.88 -8.42
CA LEU A 93 -5.75 1.61 -8.00
C LEU A 93 -6.47 2.25 -9.19
N GLY A 94 -5.71 2.87 -10.10
CA GLY A 94 -6.22 3.39 -11.37
C GLY A 94 -6.85 2.30 -12.24
N TRP A 95 -6.25 1.11 -12.28
CA TRP A 95 -6.77 -0.03 -13.02
C TRP A 95 -8.08 -0.56 -12.44
N PHE A 96 -8.11 -0.92 -11.14
CA PHE A 96 -9.31 -1.44 -10.50
C PHE A 96 -10.45 -0.43 -10.48
N SER A 97 -10.18 0.84 -10.20
CA SER A 97 -11.21 1.89 -10.25
C SER A 97 -11.78 2.06 -11.66
N SER A 98 -10.94 2.07 -12.70
CA SER A 98 -11.39 2.17 -14.10
C SER A 98 -12.18 0.93 -14.53
N PHE A 99 -11.72 -0.27 -14.15
CA PHE A 99 -12.45 -1.51 -14.41
C PHE A 99 -13.83 -1.49 -13.75
N LEU A 100 -13.92 -1.15 -12.47
CA LEU A 100 -15.19 -1.11 -11.74
C LEU A 100 -16.11 0.03 -12.18
N LYS A 101 -15.55 1.13 -12.71
CA LYS A 101 -16.32 2.25 -13.26
C LYS A 101 -16.92 1.92 -14.63
N PHE A 102 -16.12 1.37 -15.54
CA PHE A 102 -16.45 1.22 -16.96
C PHE A 102 -16.72 -0.22 -17.39
N SER A 103 -16.81 -1.16 -16.46
CA SER A 103 -17.11 -2.56 -16.77
C SER A 103 -18.47 -2.66 -17.48
N PRO A 104 -18.54 -3.34 -18.64
CA PRO A 104 -19.82 -3.63 -19.31
C PRO A 104 -20.61 -4.71 -18.56
N LEU A 105 -19.97 -5.45 -17.65
CA LEU A 105 -20.61 -6.44 -16.79
C LEU A 105 -21.52 -5.73 -15.78
N GLY A 106 -22.67 -6.33 -15.49
CA GLY A 106 -23.58 -5.85 -14.45
C GLY A 106 -22.86 -5.67 -13.10
N LYS A 107 -23.42 -4.80 -12.24
CA LYS A 107 -22.81 -4.39 -10.96
C LYS A 107 -22.26 -5.57 -10.11
N PRO A 108 -23.00 -6.65 -9.83
CA PRO A 108 -22.48 -7.75 -9.01
C PRO A 108 -21.36 -8.52 -9.72
N LEU A 109 -21.49 -8.77 -11.02
CA LEU A 109 -20.51 -9.53 -11.79
C LEU A 109 -19.17 -8.77 -11.89
N SER A 110 -19.21 -7.44 -12.04
CA SER A 110 -18.00 -6.62 -12.04
C SER A 110 -17.19 -6.74 -10.74
N LEU A 111 -17.85 -6.88 -9.58
CA LEU A 111 -17.19 -7.05 -8.30
C LEU A 111 -16.56 -8.44 -8.18
N LEU A 112 -17.29 -9.49 -8.59
CA LEU A 112 -16.77 -10.85 -8.62
C LEU A 112 -15.55 -10.97 -9.54
N THR A 113 -15.64 -10.43 -10.76
CA THR A 113 -14.52 -10.43 -11.70
C THR A 113 -13.32 -9.67 -11.14
N ALA A 114 -13.53 -8.52 -10.49
CA ALA A 114 -12.44 -7.79 -9.84
C ALA A 114 -11.79 -8.62 -8.73
N GLY A 115 -12.59 -9.33 -7.91
CA GLY A 115 -12.09 -10.23 -6.88
C GLY A 115 -11.23 -11.36 -7.47
N VAL A 116 -11.71 -12.02 -8.52
CA VAL A 116 -10.94 -13.05 -9.24
C VAL A 116 -9.65 -12.47 -9.81
N MET A 117 -9.70 -11.30 -10.44
CA MET A 117 -8.53 -10.61 -10.97
C MET A 117 -7.50 -10.25 -9.88
N GLY A 118 -7.96 -9.87 -8.68
CA GLY A 118 -7.09 -9.58 -7.54
C GLY A 118 -6.40 -10.81 -6.95
N MET A 119 -7.06 -11.98 -7.05
CA MET A 119 -6.51 -13.27 -6.62
C MET A 119 -5.71 -13.99 -7.71
N LEU A 120 -5.87 -13.61 -8.97
CA LEU A 120 -5.21 -14.24 -10.12
C LEU A 120 -3.69 -14.35 -9.95
N PRO A 121 -2.96 -13.34 -9.42
CA PRO A 121 -1.52 -13.45 -9.19
C PRO A 121 -1.09 -14.54 -8.20
N LEU A 122 -1.99 -15.05 -7.37
CA LEU A 122 -1.68 -16.13 -6.42
C LEU A 122 -1.38 -17.46 -7.14
N ILE A 123 -2.09 -17.74 -8.24
CA ILE A 123 -1.92 -18.99 -8.99
C ILE A 123 -0.47 -19.18 -9.48
N PRO A 124 0.14 -18.24 -10.24
CA PRO A 124 1.52 -18.39 -10.67
C PRO A 124 2.51 -18.42 -9.50
N ILE A 125 2.22 -17.75 -8.38
CA ILE A 125 3.05 -17.84 -7.17
C ILE A 125 3.05 -19.27 -6.63
N LEU A 126 1.87 -19.88 -6.46
CA LEU A 126 1.74 -21.25 -5.98
C LEU A 126 2.41 -22.25 -6.93
N LEU A 127 2.21 -22.10 -8.24
CA LEU A 127 2.86 -22.96 -9.24
C LEU A 127 4.39 -22.83 -9.19
N TYR A 128 4.91 -21.60 -9.01
CA TYR A 128 6.35 -21.37 -8.93
C TYR A 128 6.96 -21.95 -7.66
N VAL A 129 6.32 -21.75 -6.50
CA VAL A 129 6.78 -22.27 -5.20
C VAL A 129 6.79 -23.80 -5.18
N ASN A 130 5.84 -24.45 -5.86
CA ASN A 130 5.80 -25.90 -6.02
C ASN A 130 6.69 -26.42 -7.17
N HIS A 131 7.57 -25.59 -7.72
CA HIS A 131 8.49 -25.93 -8.81
C HIS A 131 7.82 -26.43 -10.10
N LEU A 132 6.54 -26.11 -10.30
CA LEU A 132 5.76 -26.54 -11.47
C LEU A 132 6.01 -25.68 -12.71
N ILE A 133 6.52 -24.45 -12.52
CA ILE A 133 6.92 -23.56 -13.60
C ILE A 133 8.31 -22.97 -13.35
N PRO A 134 9.13 -22.78 -14.40
CA PRO A 134 10.40 -22.09 -14.30
C PRO A 134 10.21 -20.57 -14.12
N ARG A 135 11.27 -19.91 -13.63
CA ARG A 135 11.30 -18.45 -13.37
C ARG A 135 10.94 -17.60 -14.59
N SER A 136 11.30 -18.03 -15.80
CA SER A 136 10.98 -17.33 -17.04
C SER A 136 9.47 -17.31 -17.33
N ILE A 137 8.78 -18.44 -17.11
CA ILE A 137 7.32 -18.52 -17.25
C ILE A 137 6.64 -17.67 -16.17
N PHE A 138 7.15 -17.73 -14.93
CA PHE A 138 6.63 -16.88 -13.85
C PHE A 138 6.71 -15.38 -14.19
N LEU A 139 7.85 -14.93 -14.73
CA LEU A 139 8.01 -13.56 -15.22
C LEU A 139 7.05 -13.25 -16.40
N ALA A 140 6.95 -14.15 -17.37
CA ALA A 140 6.08 -13.97 -18.53
C ALA A 140 4.60 -13.79 -18.12
N VAL A 141 4.12 -14.54 -17.13
CA VAL A 141 2.75 -14.40 -16.61
C VAL A 141 2.53 -12.99 -16.04
N TRP A 142 3.49 -12.45 -15.27
CA TRP A 142 3.41 -11.08 -14.76
C TRP A 142 3.42 -10.03 -15.87
N LEU A 143 4.24 -10.21 -16.91
CA LEU A 143 4.25 -9.31 -18.06
C LEU A 143 2.91 -9.33 -18.83
N VAL A 144 2.32 -10.52 -19.00
CA VAL A 144 0.97 -10.67 -19.59
C VAL A 144 -0.08 -9.99 -18.71
N PHE A 145 0.00 -10.16 -17.39
CA PHE A 145 -0.91 -9.52 -16.44
C PHE A 145 -0.83 -7.99 -16.52
N LEU A 146 0.38 -7.41 -16.55
CA LEU A 146 0.59 -5.98 -16.75
C LEU A 146 0.08 -5.52 -18.13
N GLY A 147 0.31 -6.30 -19.18
CA GLY A 147 -0.22 -6.04 -20.51
C GLY A 147 -1.75 -5.98 -20.56
N ALA A 148 -2.42 -6.89 -19.84
CA ALA A 148 -3.87 -6.94 -19.73
C ALA A 148 -4.49 -5.72 -19.02
N MET A 149 -3.69 -4.98 -18.24
CA MET A 149 -4.16 -3.73 -17.59
C MET A 149 -4.26 -2.56 -18.57
N ILE A 150 -3.46 -2.57 -19.65
CA ILE A 150 -3.31 -1.44 -20.58
C ILE A 150 -4.65 -0.93 -21.14
N PRO A 151 -5.58 -1.77 -21.62
CA PRO A 151 -6.84 -1.28 -22.20
C PRO A 151 -7.70 -0.49 -21.21
N ALA A 152 -7.76 -0.92 -19.95
CA ALA A 152 -8.51 -0.22 -18.91
C ALA A 152 -7.80 1.08 -18.49
N LEU A 153 -6.46 1.09 -18.45
CA LEU A 153 -5.68 2.28 -18.15
C LEU A 153 -5.74 3.33 -19.26
N ARG A 154 -5.84 2.93 -20.53
CA ARG A 154 -5.98 3.86 -21.67
C ARG A 154 -7.30 4.65 -21.66
N LYS A 155 -8.35 4.10 -21.04
CA LYS A 155 -9.63 4.80 -20.86
C LYS A 155 -9.53 5.96 -19.86
N ARG A 156 -8.42 6.05 -19.12
CA ARG A 156 -8.20 7.03 -18.07
C ARG A 156 -7.47 8.26 -18.64
N GLY A 157 -8.07 9.44 -18.52
CA GLY A 157 -7.45 10.69 -18.94
C GLY A 157 -6.20 11.05 -18.11
N ALA A 158 -5.25 11.76 -18.72
CA ALA A 158 -4.01 12.17 -18.05
C ALA A 158 -4.26 12.95 -16.74
N SER A 159 -5.31 13.78 -16.72
CA SER A 159 -5.68 14.62 -15.58
C SER A 159 -6.17 13.85 -14.34
N SER A 160 -6.66 12.62 -14.50
CA SER A 160 -7.19 11.84 -13.38
C SER A 160 -6.12 11.02 -12.64
N TRP A 161 -4.89 10.97 -13.14
CA TRP A 161 -3.77 10.32 -12.44
C TRP A 161 -3.27 11.13 -11.25
N ARG A 162 -3.24 12.46 -11.38
CA ARG A 162 -2.74 13.35 -10.33
C ARG A 162 -3.54 13.20 -9.03
N PRO A 163 -4.89 13.21 -9.02
CA PRO A 163 -5.67 12.99 -7.80
C PRO A 163 -5.41 11.64 -7.14
N LEU A 164 -5.26 10.56 -7.92
CA LEU A 164 -4.94 9.24 -7.38
C LEU A 164 -3.57 9.20 -6.72
N LEU A 165 -2.55 9.76 -7.38
CA LEU A 165 -1.22 9.86 -6.80
C LEU A 165 -1.24 10.68 -5.51
N CYS A 166 -1.94 11.82 -5.52
CA CYS A 166 -2.10 12.64 -4.33
C CYS A 166 -2.76 11.87 -3.19
N LEU A 167 -3.80 11.08 -3.49
CA LEU A 167 -4.49 10.21 -2.53
C LEU A 167 -3.52 9.19 -1.94
N VAL A 168 -2.86 8.39 -2.78
CA VAL A 168 -1.93 7.33 -2.36
C VAL A 168 -0.79 7.88 -1.51
N LEU A 169 -0.21 9.02 -1.88
CA LEU A 169 0.84 9.65 -1.09
C LEU A 169 0.30 10.17 0.25
N SER A 170 -0.85 10.85 0.22
CA SER A 170 -1.40 11.54 1.38
C SER A 170 -2.01 10.62 2.44
N VAL A 171 -2.49 9.42 2.08
CA VAL A 171 -3.08 8.48 3.04
C VAL A 171 -2.07 8.04 4.11
N ASN A 172 -0.76 8.13 3.81
CA ASN A 172 0.32 7.89 4.77
C ASN A 172 0.36 8.91 5.92
N VAL A 173 -0.44 9.98 5.87
CA VAL A 173 -0.65 10.87 7.02
C VAL A 173 -1.23 10.14 8.23
N VAL A 174 -1.97 9.05 8.01
CA VAL A 174 -2.51 8.21 9.10
C VAL A 174 -1.36 7.57 9.88
N ASN A 175 -0.33 7.06 9.19
CA ASN A 175 0.88 6.54 9.83
C ASN A 175 1.58 7.62 10.68
N LEU A 176 1.71 8.83 10.15
CA LEU A 176 2.31 9.94 10.88
C LEU A 176 1.52 10.32 12.14
N ALA A 177 0.18 10.31 12.05
CA ALA A 177 -0.68 10.61 13.19
C ALA A 177 -0.60 9.55 14.29
N LEU A 178 -0.47 8.28 13.91
CA LEU A 178 -0.37 7.15 14.83
C LEU A 178 1.06 6.88 15.32
N LEU A 179 2.06 7.57 14.79
CA LEU A 179 3.46 7.37 15.16
C LEU A 179 3.71 7.55 16.66
N ALA A 180 3.17 8.61 17.27
CA ALA A 180 3.34 8.84 18.70
C ALA A 180 2.69 7.72 19.55
N PRO A 181 1.44 7.30 19.28
CA PRO A 181 0.88 6.08 19.88
C PRO A 181 1.73 4.83 19.68
N PHE A 182 2.31 4.62 18.49
CA PHE A 182 3.20 3.48 18.23
C PHE A 182 4.47 3.56 19.08
N VAL A 183 5.15 4.70 19.11
CA VAL A 183 6.33 4.95 19.95
C VAL A 183 6.01 4.69 21.42
N LEU A 184 4.86 5.16 21.90
CA LEU A 184 4.41 4.92 23.27
C LEU A 184 4.18 3.42 23.53
N SER A 185 3.52 2.70 22.62
CA SER A 185 3.26 1.27 22.77
C SER A 185 4.55 0.44 22.80
N VAL A 186 5.57 0.85 22.05
CA VAL A 186 6.92 0.25 22.05
C VAL A 186 7.66 0.58 23.34
N ALA A 187 7.62 1.84 23.80
CA ALA A 187 8.27 2.28 25.03
C ALA A 187 7.68 1.56 26.26
N LEU A 188 6.36 1.36 26.29
CA LEU A 188 5.66 0.62 27.33
C LEU A 188 5.74 -0.91 27.15
N ARG A 189 6.31 -1.38 26.03
CA ARG A 189 6.39 -2.80 25.65
C ARG A 189 5.03 -3.52 25.67
N THR A 190 3.98 -2.83 25.26
CA THR A 190 2.60 -3.36 25.24
C THR A 190 2.21 -3.89 23.86
N ALA A 191 2.37 -5.20 23.65
CA ALA A 191 2.11 -5.85 22.36
C ALA A 191 0.66 -5.70 21.87
N TRP A 192 -0.32 -5.86 22.77
CA TRP A 192 -1.74 -5.73 22.43
C TRP A 192 -2.09 -4.31 21.96
N MET A 193 -1.48 -3.29 22.56
CA MET A 193 -1.67 -1.89 22.15
C MET A 193 -1.05 -1.66 20.77
N TYR A 194 0.15 -2.20 20.54
CA TYR A 194 0.82 -2.13 19.24
C TYR A 194 -0.05 -2.77 18.14
N HIS A 195 -0.53 -4.00 18.34
CA HIS A 195 -1.43 -4.68 17.40
C HIS A 195 -2.78 -3.96 17.25
N GLY A 196 -3.33 -3.42 18.33
CA GLY A 196 -4.54 -2.58 18.27
C GLY A 196 -4.34 -1.37 17.37
N LEU A 197 -3.18 -0.72 17.44
CA LEU A 197 -2.81 0.40 16.57
C LEU A 197 -2.63 -0.03 15.11
N GLU A 198 -2.11 -1.22 14.82
CA GLU A 198 -2.05 -1.78 13.46
C GLU A 198 -3.45 -1.93 12.86
N PHE A 199 -4.43 -2.42 13.63
CA PHE A 199 -5.82 -2.48 13.18
C PHE A 199 -6.41 -1.09 12.94
N VAL A 200 -6.18 -0.13 13.85
CA VAL A 200 -6.63 1.25 13.68
C VAL A 200 -6.03 1.85 12.41
N LEU A 201 -4.72 1.68 12.19
CA LEU A 201 -4.03 2.12 10.99
C LEU A 201 -4.66 1.52 9.72
N LEU A 202 -4.87 0.21 9.70
CA LEU A 202 -5.44 -0.51 8.57
C LEU A 202 -6.86 -0.02 8.25
N PHE A 203 -7.76 -0.04 9.23
CA PHE A 203 -9.16 0.36 9.02
C PHE A 203 -9.29 1.83 8.68
N TRP A 204 -8.47 2.71 9.26
CA TRP A 204 -8.50 4.13 8.96
C TRP A 204 -7.96 4.43 7.56
N THR A 205 -6.87 3.76 7.16
CA THR A 205 -6.32 3.86 5.80
C THR A 205 -7.32 3.37 4.76
N LEU A 206 -7.95 2.21 5.00
CA LEU A 206 -8.99 1.67 4.13
C LEU A 206 -10.21 2.58 4.08
N GLY A 207 -10.69 3.08 5.22
CA GLY A 207 -11.85 3.97 5.31
C GLY A 207 -11.63 5.30 4.60
N LEU A 208 -10.50 5.98 4.89
CA LEU A 208 -10.13 7.24 4.25
C LEU A 208 -9.89 7.05 2.75
N GLY A 209 -9.15 6.01 2.36
CA GLY A 209 -8.90 5.67 0.96
C GLY A 209 -10.19 5.38 0.19
N THR A 210 -11.09 4.60 0.78
CA THR A 210 -12.40 4.28 0.21
C THR A 210 -13.26 5.53 0.03
N TYR A 211 -13.36 6.35 1.08
CA TYR A 211 -14.12 7.60 1.05
C TYR A 211 -13.59 8.54 -0.03
N ALA A 212 -12.27 8.77 -0.05
CA ALA A 212 -11.62 9.65 -1.00
C ALA A 212 -11.79 9.14 -2.44
N LEU A 213 -11.54 7.85 -2.68
CA LEU A 213 -11.69 7.28 -4.02
C LEU A 213 -13.13 7.32 -4.51
N SER A 214 -14.11 7.02 -3.64
CA SER A 214 -15.53 7.13 -3.97
C SER A 214 -15.89 8.54 -4.45
N ARG A 215 -15.36 9.58 -3.81
CA ARG A 215 -15.59 10.98 -4.18
C ARG A 215 -14.81 11.44 -5.40
N LEU A 216 -13.56 10.99 -5.57
CA LEU A 216 -12.72 11.37 -6.71
C LEU A 216 -13.15 10.69 -8.01
N GLU A 217 -13.58 9.42 -7.94
CA GLU A 217 -13.93 8.61 -9.10
C GLU A 217 -15.43 8.44 -9.31
N GLU A 218 -16.26 9.01 -8.44
CA GLU A 218 -17.73 8.87 -8.44
C GLU A 218 -18.18 7.40 -8.38
N LEU A 219 -17.43 6.59 -7.63
CA LEU A 219 -17.74 5.19 -7.40
C LEU A 219 -18.66 5.04 -6.19
N SER A 220 -19.55 4.05 -6.21
CA SER A 220 -20.25 3.63 -4.99
C SER A 220 -19.25 3.13 -3.94
N THR A 221 -19.54 3.35 -2.66
CA THR A 221 -18.66 2.97 -1.54
C THR A 221 -18.16 1.52 -1.63
N PRO A 222 -18.99 0.50 -1.93
CA PRO A 222 -18.50 -0.88 -2.05
C PRO A 222 -17.48 -1.06 -3.19
N ARG A 223 -17.68 -0.39 -4.33
CA ARG A 223 -16.75 -0.46 -5.46
C ARG A 223 -15.44 0.26 -5.16
N ALA A 224 -15.52 1.41 -4.50
CA ALA A 224 -14.33 2.13 -4.05
C ALA A 224 -13.52 1.31 -3.04
N PHE A 225 -14.21 0.66 -2.09
CA PHE A 225 -13.58 -0.24 -1.12
C PHE A 225 -12.88 -1.40 -1.83
N CYS A 226 -13.57 -2.08 -2.75
CA CYS A 226 -12.96 -3.17 -3.52
C CYS A 226 -11.74 -2.69 -4.33
N ALA A 227 -11.79 -1.52 -4.95
CA ALA A 227 -10.63 -1.00 -5.68
C ALA A 227 -9.42 -0.76 -4.77
N ILE A 228 -9.62 -0.14 -3.60
CA ILE A 228 -8.55 0.06 -2.60
C ILE A 228 -8.02 -1.28 -2.12
N PHE A 229 -8.89 -2.14 -1.61
CA PHE A 229 -8.50 -3.42 -1.01
C PHE A 229 -7.79 -4.34 -2.01
N LEU A 230 -8.36 -4.52 -3.21
CA LEU A 230 -7.76 -5.39 -4.23
C LEU A 230 -6.45 -4.81 -4.78
N SER A 231 -6.32 -3.49 -4.88
CA SER A 231 -5.05 -2.87 -5.27
C SER A 231 -3.94 -3.10 -4.24
N MET A 232 -4.24 -3.00 -2.94
CA MET A 232 -3.29 -3.32 -1.86
C MET A 232 -2.93 -4.81 -1.87
N LEU A 233 -3.93 -5.68 -2.08
CA LEU A 233 -3.71 -7.13 -2.16
C LEU A 233 -2.84 -7.51 -3.37
N CYS A 234 -3.07 -6.93 -4.55
CA CYS A 234 -2.21 -7.14 -5.71
C CYS A 234 -0.79 -6.60 -5.50
N GLN A 235 -0.64 -5.46 -4.82
CA GLN A 235 0.67 -4.91 -4.47
C GLN A 235 1.43 -5.88 -3.57
N PHE A 236 0.76 -6.48 -2.59
CA PHE A 236 1.32 -7.52 -1.73
C PHE A 236 1.79 -8.74 -2.55
N TRP A 237 0.97 -9.26 -3.46
CA TRP A 237 1.37 -10.35 -4.36
C TRP A 237 2.57 -9.99 -5.25
N LEU A 238 2.64 -8.75 -5.72
CA LEU A 238 3.78 -8.27 -6.49
C LEU A 238 5.06 -8.31 -5.66
N VAL A 239 5.04 -7.86 -4.40
CA VAL A 239 6.21 -7.87 -3.51
C VAL A 239 6.78 -9.29 -3.35
N PHE A 240 5.93 -10.29 -3.09
CA PHE A 240 6.36 -11.70 -3.08
C PHE A 240 6.93 -12.16 -4.41
N SER A 241 6.31 -11.74 -5.50
CA SER A 241 6.75 -12.11 -6.85
C SER A 241 8.11 -11.51 -7.18
N LEU A 242 8.38 -10.27 -6.77
CA LEU A 242 9.69 -9.63 -6.93
C LEU A 242 10.76 -10.36 -6.12
N TYR A 243 10.44 -10.86 -4.93
CA TYR A 243 11.34 -11.72 -4.16
C TYR A 243 11.64 -13.04 -4.87
N PHE A 244 10.61 -13.76 -5.33
CA PHE A 244 10.78 -15.02 -6.08
C PHE A 244 11.53 -14.82 -7.41
N LEU A 245 11.37 -13.65 -8.03
CA LEU A 245 12.15 -13.22 -9.18
C LEU A 245 13.56 -12.73 -8.79
N GLY A 246 14.01 -12.84 -7.54
CA GLY A 246 15.34 -12.43 -7.10
C GLY A 246 15.63 -10.94 -7.19
N LEU A 247 14.59 -10.10 -7.29
CA LEU A 247 14.72 -8.64 -7.39
C LEU A 247 14.68 -7.95 -6.02
N VAL A 248 13.97 -8.55 -5.06
CA VAL A 248 13.92 -8.08 -3.66
C VAL A 248 14.69 -9.06 -2.77
N PRO A 249 15.70 -8.61 -2.01
CA PRO A 249 16.40 -9.44 -1.03
C PRO A 249 15.46 -9.97 0.06
N LYS A 250 15.75 -11.17 0.58
CA LYS A 250 14.97 -11.83 1.65
C LYS A 250 14.79 -10.93 2.87
N ASP A 251 15.84 -10.22 3.28
CA ASP A 251 15.80 -9.38 4.48
C ASP A 251 14.94 -8.13 4.29
N ILE A 252 14.92 -7.58 3.07
CA ILE A 252 14.02 -6.47 2.71
C ILE A 252 12.57 -6.95 2.69
N LEU A 253 12.29 -8.13 2.12
CA LEU A 253 10.96 -8.73 2.15
C LEU A 253 10.50 -8.94 3.60
N LYS A 254 11.32 -9.58 4.43
CA LYS A 254 11.02 -9.79 5.86
C LYS A 254 10.73 -8.48 6.58
N ALA A 255 11.53 -7.45 6.32
CA ALA A 255 11.32 -6.13 6.90
C ALA A 255 9.99 -5.51 6.45
N MET A 256 9.68 -5.51 5.16
CA MET A 256 8.41 -5.01 4.62
C MET A 256 7.18 -5.73 5.17
N MET A 257 7.31 -7.02 5.49
CA MET A 257 6.24 -7.84 6.05
C MET A 257 6.07 -7.68 7.57
N SER A 258 7.07 -7.08 8.24
CA SER A 258 7.08 -6.84 9.69
C SER A 258 6.76 -5.39 10.07
N VAL A 259 6.51 -4.56 9.07
CA VAL A 259 6.22 -3.13 9.13
C VAL A 259 4.73 -2.93 8.95
#